data_AF-A0AAN7P515-F1
#
_entry.id   AF-A0AAN7P515-F1
#
_cell.length_a   1.000
_cell.length_b   1.000
_cell.length_c   1.000
_cell.angle_alpha   90.00
_cell.angle_beta   90.00
_cell.angle_gamma   90.00
#
_symmetry.space_group_name_H-M   'P 1'
#
loop_
_entity.id
_entity.type
_entity.pdbx_description
1 polymer ?
#
loop_
_entity_poly.entity_id
_entity_poly.type
_entity_poly.pdbx_seq_one_letter_code
_entity_poly.pdbx_strand_id
1 'polypeptide(L)'
;MINAIYGKCMENVRKHRDIRLITQWDGQWGARAFISKPNFHSSVVFDEDMVIIEMKKLEIRMNKPIYAGFSILDISKIFLYEFHYDYVIKTFGKNAQLLYTDTDSLIYSFQNIDIYSYIKQDSNRFDTSDYDIDNIYGIQPKNKKQPGLMKDENNGKIMLEFVGLRSKMYSYIVDDDSSKKLIKKSKGSKKSSIKSITFDDYKKCLFDKKIFEADQRLIKSKKHNVFSIKQSKIVLSPYDDKRMLSFNSTETRPWGYQYQPFGAV
;
A
#
# COMPACT_ATOMS: atom_id res chain seq x y z
N MET A 1 11.35 -5.59 12.97
CA MET A 1 12.40 -6.54 12.57
C MET A 1 11.84 -7.70 11.73
N ILE A 2 10.70 -8.29 12.12
CA ILE A 2 10.10 -9.48 11.46
C ILE A 2 9.86 -9.29 9.96
N ASN A 3 9.27 -8.17 9.52
CA ASN A 3 8.96 -7.95 8.10
C ASN A 3 10.21 -7.90 7.18
N ALA A 4 11.37 -7.52 7.72
CA ALA A 4 12.61 -7.49 6.95
C ALA A 4 13.12 -8.91 6.63
N ILE A 5 12.89 -9.87 7.54
CA ILE A 5 13.25 -11.28 7.35
C ILE A 5 12.41 -11.87 6.21
N TYR A 6 11.10 -11.65 6.22
CA TYR A 6 10.21 -12.00 5.11
C TYR A 6 10.67 -11.40 3.78
N GLY A 7 10.97 -10.09 3.76
CA GLY A 7 11.47 -9.41 2.56
C GLY A 7 12.79 -10.01 2.04
N LYS A 8 13.65 -10.51 2.94
CA LYS A 8 14.90 -11.16 2.57
C LYS A 8 14.69 -12.53 1.94
N CYS A 9 13.67 -13.30 2.36
CA CYS A 9 13.29 -14.55 1.71
C CYS A 9 12.87 -14.36 0.25
N MET A 10 12.23 -13.23 -0.05
CA MET A 10 11.73 -12.87 -1.38
C MET A 10 12.73 -12.03 -2.21
N GLU A 11 13.99 -11.94 -1.78
CA GLU A 11 15.01 -11.15 -2.47
C GLU A 11 15.27 -11.68 -3.89
N ASN A 12 15.17 -10.79 -4.88
CA ASN A 12 15.49 -11.13 -6.26
C ASN A 12 16.99 -10.95 -6.55
N VAL A 13 17.75 -12.03 -6.35
CA VAL A 13 19.20 -12.09 -6.60
C VAL A 13 19.59 -11.83 -8.06
N ARG A 14 18.68 -11.99 -9.03
CA ARG A 14 18.95 -11.67 -10.45
C ARG A 14 19.14 -10.19 -10.71
N LYS A 15 18.63 -9.34 -9.81
CA LYS A 15 18.81 -7.88 -9.88
C LYS A 15 20.14 -7.41 -9.30
N HIS A 16 20.93 -8.29 -8.68
CA HIS A 16 22.26 -7.94 -8.22
C HIS A 16 23.15 -7.52 -9.39
N ARG A 17 24.03 -6.56 -9.12
CA ARG A 17 24.97 -5.96 -10.07
C ARG A 17 26.33 -5.90 -9.42
N ASP A 18 27.36 -6.09 -10.23
CA ASP A 18 28.73 -5.82 -9.83
C ASP A 18 29.05 -4.37 -10.20
N ILE A 19 29.30 -3.55 -9.18
CA ILE A 19 29.64 -2.14 -9.34
C ILE A 19 31.15 -2.02 -9.16
N ARG A 20 31.81 -1.40 -10.14
CA ARG A 20 33.25 -1.10 -10.09
C ARG A 20 33.45 0.40 -10.23
N LEU A 21 34.27 0.97 -9.35
CA LEU A 21 34.79 2.33 -9.45
C LEU A 21 36.16 2.26 -10.11
N ILE A 22 36.32 2.94 -11.25
CA ILE A 22 37.53 2.89 -12.06
C ILE A 22 37.98 4.32 -12.35
N THR A 23 39.29 4.56 -12.22
CA THR A 23 39.90 5.88 -12.42
C THR A 23 40.83 5.97 -13.62
N GLN A 24 40.96 4.89 -14.38
CA GLN A 24 41.85 4.82 -15.55
C GLN A 24 41.08 4.31 -16.76
N TRP A 25 41.33 4.91 -17.93
CA TRP A 25 40.68 4.50 -19.17
C TRP A 25 41.26 3.20 -19.73
N ASP A 26 42.58 3.16 -19.88
CA ASP A 26 43.32 2.04 -20.47
C ASP A 26 43.86 1.05 -19.42
N GLY A 27 44.44 -0.06 -19.91
CA GLY A 27 44.97 -1.14 -19.09
C GLY A 27 43.96 -2.28 -18.87
N GLN A 28 44.45 -3.41 -18.38
CA GLN A 28 43.64 -4.63 -18.16
C GLN A 28 42.49 -4.40 -17.16
N TRP A 29 42.67 -3.44 -16.24
CA TRP A 29 41.70 -3.04 -15.22
C TRP A 29 41.07 -1.67 -15.51
N GLY A 30 41.36 -1.08 -16.67
CA GLY A 30 40.81 0.20 -17.10
C GLY A 30 39.36 0.09 -17.57
N ALA A 31 38.69 1.23 -17.70
CA ALA A 31 37.29 1.32 -18.08
C ALA A 31 37.01 0.63 -19.43
N ARG A 32 37.91 0.80 -20.41
CA ARG A 32 37.81 0.19 -21.74
C ARG A 32 37.72 -1.34 -21.68
N ALA A 33 38.50 -1.98 -20.80
CA ALA A 33 38.53 -3.44 -20.66
C ALA A 33 37.27 -4.01 -20.01
N PHE A 34 36.53 -3.22 -19.22
CA PHE A 34 35.25 -3.64 -18.65
C PHE A 34 34.07 -3.35 -19.57
N ILE A 35 34.09 -2.22 -20.29
CA ILE A 35 33.05 -1.87 -21.28
C ILE A 35 33.01 -2.91 -22.41
N SER A 36 34.17 -3.45 -22.81
CA SER A 36 34.25 -4.48 -23.86
C SER A 36 33.74 -5.86 -23.43
N LYS A 37 33.49 -6.10 -22.14
CA LYS A 37 33.02 -7.41 -21.68
C LYS A 37 31.54 -7.61 -22.00
N PRO A 38 31.13 -8.85 -22.34
CA PRO A 38 29.74 -9.15 -22.73
C PRO A 38 28.72 -8.93 -21.60
N ASN A 39 29.16 -8.91 -20.34
CA ASN A 39 28.31 -8.63 -19.19
C ASN A 39 28.28 -7.16 -18.77
N PHE A 40 28.84 -6.25 -19.57
CA PHE A 40 28.67 -4.82 -19.35
C PHE A 40 27.18 -4.43 -19.37
N HIS A 41 26.75 -3.58 -18.44
CA HIS A 41 25.38 -3.08 -18.38
C HIS A 41 25.29 -1.60 -18.72
N SER A 42 26.07 -0.79 -18.00
CA SER A 42 26.07 0.67 -18.12
C SER A 42 27.33 1.24 -17.48
N SER A 43 27.64 2.48 -17.85
CA SER A 43 28.68 3.27 -17.20
C SER A 43 28.16 4.66 -16.88
N VAL A 44 28.56 5.21 -15.74
CA VAL A 44 28.28 6.58 -15.34
C VAL A 44 29.61 7.27 -15.10
N VAL A 45 29.97 8.20 -15.98
CA VAL A 45 31.10 9.10 -15.76
C VAL A 45 30.71 10.04 -14.62
N PHE A 46 31.45 9.91 -13.53
CA PHE A 46 31.22 10.63 -12.30
C PHE A 46 31.98 11.94 -12.27
N ASP A 47 33.26 11.87 -12.62
CA ASP A 47 34.22 12.97 -12.67
C ASP A 47 35.19 12.75 -13.84
N GLU A 48 36.07 13.70 -14.13
CA GLU A 48 37.06 13.61 -15.23
C GLU A 48 37.87 12.30 -15.16
N ASP A 49 38.30 11.92 -13.95
CA ASP A 49 39.12 10.73 -13.69
C ASP A 49 38.34 9.62 -12.96
N MET A 50 37.00 9.61 -12.99
CA MET A 50 36.26 8.55 -12.30
C MET A 50 35.00 8.10 -13.04
N VAL A 51 34.91 6.79 -13.27
CA VAL A 51 33.78 6.14 -13.92
C VAL A 51 33.27 4.99 -13.04
N ILE A 52 31.96 4.96 -12.82
CA ILE A 52 31.27 3.79 -12.28
C ILE A 52 30.90 2.89 -13.45
N ILE A 53 31.33 1.63 -13.41
CA ILE A 53 30.92 0.61 -14.37
C ILE A 53 30.03 -0.40 -13.66
N GLU A 54 28.81 -0.55 -14.18
CA GLU A 54 27.87 -1.56 -13.75
C GLU A 54 27.96 -2.78 -14.66
N MET A 55 28.19 -3.94 -14.05
CA MET A 55 28.29 -5.23 -14.73
C MET A 55 27.15 -6.13 -14.27
N LYS A 56 26.58 -6.92 -15.20
CA LYS A 56 25.69 -8.03 -14.88
C LYS A 56 26.49 -9.18 -14.29
N LYS A 57 25.88 -9.91 -13.37
CA LYS A 57 26.40 -11.19 -12.88
C LYS A 57 26.27 -12.23 -13.99
N LEU A 58 27.38 -12.90 -14.32
CA LEU A 58 27.39 -14.03 -15.27
C LEU A 58 26.76 -15.27 -14.66
N GLU A 59 27.04 -15.52 -13.38
CA GLU A 59 26.49 -16.62 -12.61
C GLU A 59 25.68 -16.08 -11.44
N ILE A 60 24.48 -16.61 -11.25
CA ILE A 60 23.56 -16.20 -10.18
C ILE A 60 23.24 -17.43 -9.34
N ARG A 61 23.68 -17.42 -8.09
CA ARG A 61 23.33 -18.47 -7.12
C ARG A 61 21.95 -18.19 -6.54
N MET A 62 21.00 -19.09 -6.79
CA MET A 62 19.66 -19.05 -6.20
C MET A 62 19.69 -19.54 -4.76
N ASN A 63 20.05 -18.66 -3.83
CA ASN A 63 20.24 -18.98 -2.41
C ASN A 63 19.19 -18.36 -1.48
N LYS A 64 18.03 -17.98 -2.03
CA LYS A 64 16.94 -17.38 -1.25
C LYS A 64 15.81 -18.39 -1.08
N PRO A 65 15.27 -18.57 0.14
CA PRO A 65 14.14 -19.46 0.38
C PRO A 65 12.83 -18.79 -0.07
N ILE A 66 12.69 -18.57 -1.38
CA ILE A 66 11.52 -17.89 -1.97
C ILE A 66 10.24 -18.65 -1.66
N TYR A 67 10.30 -19.98 -1.61
CA TYR A 67 9.16 -20.83 -1.25
C TYR A 67 8.63 -20.50 0.15
N ALA A 68 9.50 -20.25 1.13
CA ALA A 68 9.08 -19.88 2.48
C ALA A 68 8.41 -18.51 2.50
N GLY A 69 8.95 -17.54 1.75
CA GLY A 69 8.30 -16.23 1.58
C GLY A 69 6.93 -16.36 0.92
N PHE A 70 6.81 -17.18 -0.12
CA PHE A 70 5.53 -17.44 -0.79
C PHE A 70 4.51 -18.06 0.17
N SER A 71 4.89 -19.09 0.94
CA SER A 71 4.02 -19.71 1.94
C SER A 71 3.54 -18.71 3.01
N ILE A 72 4.42 -17.84 3.50
CA ILE A 72 4.04 -16.78 4.46
C ILE A 72 3.00 -15.85 3.85
N LEU A 73 3.19 -15.43 2.59
CA LEU A 73 2.25 -14.55 1.91
C LEU A 73 0.87 -15.21 1.74
N ASP A 74 0.82 -16.48 1.36
CA ASP A 74 -0.45 -17.18 1.18
C ASP A 74 -1.16 -17.41 2.51
N ILE A 75 -0.43 -17.81 3.56
CA ILE A 75 -0.98 -17.90 4.92
C ILE A 75 -1.54 -16.54 5.37
N SER A 76 -0.84 -15.43 5.09
CA SER A 76 -1.32 -14.10 5.48
C SER A 76 -2.65 -13.72 4.81
N LYS A 77 -2.87 -14.15 3.57
CA LYS A 77 -4.14 -13.92 2.86
C LYS A 77 -5.28 -14.76 3.45
N ILE A 78 -4.99 -15.98 3.90
CA ILE A 78 -5.99 -16.86 4.52
C ILE A 78 -6.63 -16.16 5.72
N PHE A 79 -5.86 -15.48 6.58
CA PHE A 79 -6.42 -14.74 7.71
C PHE A 79 -7.43 -13.65 7.28
N LEU A 80 -7.11 -12.89 6.23
CA LEU A 80 -8.05 -11.89 5.69
C LEU A 80 -9.28 -12.53 5.05
N TYR A 81 -9.11 -13.63 4.32
CA TYR A 81 -10.21 -14.32 3.67
C TYR A 81 -11.12 -15.02 4.67
N GLU A 82 -10.58 -15.66 5.70
CA GLU A 82 -11.36 -16.24 6.80
C GLU A 82 -12.16 -15.13 7.50
N PHE A 83 -11.53 -14.00 7.85
CA PHE A 83 -12.25 -12.90 8.47
C PHE A 83 -13.35 -12.33 7.56
N HIS A 84 -13.07 -12.14 6.26
CA HIS A 84 -14.06 -11.59 5.35
C HIS A 84 -15.19 -12.58 5.06
N TYR A 85 -14.88 -13.77 4.56
CA TYR A 85 -15.86 -14.73 4.07
C TYR A 85 -16.49 -15.55 5.19
N ASP A 86 -15.69 -16.02 6.15
CA ASP A 86 -16.18 -16.92 7.21
C ASP A 86 -16.73 -16.19 8.43
N TYR A 87 -16.38 -14.93 8.64
CA TYR A 87 -16.94 -14.12 9.72
C TYR A 87 -17.86 -13.03 9.18
N VAL A 88 -17.34 -12.03 8.46
CA VAL A 88 -18.15 -10.84 8.08
C VAL A 88 -19.33 -11.21 7.17
N ILE A 89 -19.09 -11.94 6.09
CA ILE A 89 -20.16 -12.30 5.14
C ILE A 89 -21.16 -13.28 5.75
N LYS A 90 -20.70 -14.28 6.53
CA LYS A 90 -21.60 -15.23 7.19
C LYS A 90 -22.47 -14.58 8.26
N THR A 91 -21.92 -13.66 9.06
CA THR A 91 -22.65 -13.02 10.16
C THR A 91 -23.55 -11.88 9.69
N PHE A 92 -23.06 -11.03 8.78
CA PHE A 92 -23.74 -9.78 8.43
C PHE A 92 -24.34 -9.78 7.01
N GLY A 93 -23.89 -10.67 6.12
CA GLY A 93 -24.42 -10.81 4.77
C GLY A 93 -24.48 -9.48 4.02
N LYS A 94 -25.68 -9.11 3.55
CA LYS A 94 -25.93 -7.88 2.78
C LYS A 94 -25.81 -6.59 3.61
N ASN A 95 -25.83 -6.69 4.93
CA ASN A 95 -25.72 -5.53 5.82
C ASN A 95 -24.27 -5.08 6.01
N ALA A 96 -23.29 -5.83 5.47
CA ALA A 96 -21.89 -5.44 5.45
C ALA A 96 -21.40 -5.25 4.01
N GLN A 97 -20.86 -4.07 3.72
CA GLN A 97 -20.26 -3.74 2.43
C GLN A 97 -18.78 -3.45 2.58
N LEU A 98 -17.93 -4.21 1.87
CA LEU A 98 -16.49 -3.95 1.82
C LEU A 98 -16.21 -2.75 0.89
N LEU A 99 -15.72 -1.65 1.47
CA LEU A 99 -15.41 -0.41 0.75
C LEU A 99 -13.98 -0.37 0.22
N TYR A 100 -13.02 -0.93 0.98
CA TYR A 100 -11.60 -0.86 0.65
C TYR A 100 -10.80 -1.98 1.31
N THR A 101 -9.72 -2.39 0.65
CA THR A 101 -8.73 -3.32 1.22
C THR A 101 -7.30 -2.95 0.80
N ASP A 102 -6.35 -3.11 1.71
CA ASP A 102 -4.91 -3.01 1.43
C ASP A 102 -4.10 -3.89 2.36
N THR A 103 -3.55 -4.97 1.80
CA THR A 103 -2.61 -5.93 2.41
C THR A 103 -3.11 -6.65 3.67
N ASP A 104 -3.42 -5.93 4.73
CA ASP A 104 -3.81 -6.38 6.07
C ASP A 104 -4.96 -5.55 6.65
N SER A 105 -5.53 -4.61 5.87
CA SER A 105 -6.62 -3.73 6.29
C SER A 105 -7.87 -3.91 5.43
N LEU A 106 -9.02 -3.76 6.09
CA LEU A 106 -10.35 -3.80 5.49
C LEU A 106 -11.16 -2.62 6.02
N ILE A 107 -11.89 -1.93 5.15
CA ILE A 107 -12.83 -0.87 5.53
C ILE A 107 -14.23 -1.34 5.16
N TYR A 108 -15.10 -1.45 6.15
CA TYR A 108 -16.49 -1.86 5.98
C TYR A 108 -17.45 -0.71 6.25
N SER A 109 -18.55 -0.71 5.50
CA SER A 109 -19.78 -0.03 5.88
C SER A 109 -20.75 -1.07 6.40
N PHE A 110 -21.25 -0.87 7.62
CA PHE A 110 -22.26 -1.72 8.23
C PHE A 110 -23.59 -0.96 8.32
N GLN A 111 -24.67 -1.56 7.86
CA GLN A 111 -26.02 -0.99 7.89
C GLN A 111 -26.87 -1.70 8.92
N ASN A 112 -27.55 -0.94 9.79
CA ASN A 112 -28.44 -1.47 10.83
C ASN A 112 -27.75 -2.49 11.78
N ILE A 113 -26.45 -2.35 11.99
CA ILE A 113 -25.64 -3.21 12.85
C ILE A 113 -24.82 -2.32 13.78
N ASP A 114 -24.88 -2.59 15.08
CA ASP A 114 -23.90 -2.09 16.04
C ASP A 114 -22.69 -3.04 16.07
N ILE A 115 -21.66 -2.72 15.28
CA ILE A 115 -20.47 -3.56 15.16
C ILE A 115 -19.72 -3.71 16.49
N TYR A 116 -19.80 -2.73 17.39
CA TYR A 116 -19.07 -2.76 18.65
C TYR A 116 -19.65 -3.78 19.63
N SER A 117 -20.96 -4.03 19.58
CA SER A 117 -21.58 -5.14 20.32
C SER A 117 -21.01 -6.50 19.90
N TYR A 118 -20.76 -6.70 18.60
CA TYR A 118 -20.14 -7.93 18.07
C TYR A 118 -18.66 -8.02 18.39
N ILE A 119 -17.91 -6.91 18.31
CA ILE A 119 -16.49 -6.88 18.75
C ILE A 119 -16.37 -7.29 20.23
N LYS A 120 -17.30 -6.82 21.07
CA LYS A 120 -17.37 -7.18 22.48
C LYS A 120 -17.66 -8.67 22.69
N GLN A 121 -18.66 -9.20 21.98
CA GLN A 121 -19.07 -10.60 22.06
C GLN A 121 -17.97 -11.54 21.54
N ASP A 122 -17.43 -11.24 20.36
CA ASP A 122 -16.45 -12.05 19.64
C ASP A 122 -15.01 -11.61 19.96
N SER A 123 -14.74 -11.25 21.21
CA SER A 123 -13.43 -10.72 21.65
C SER A 123 -12.24 -11.64 21.36
N ASN A 124 -12.47 -12.94 21.10
CA ASN A 124 -11.45 -13.89 20.68
C ASN A 124 -10.97 -13.68 19.23
N ARG A 125 -11.70 -12.91 18.41
CA ARG A 125 -11.34 -12.57 17.02
C ARG A 125 -10.70 -11.19 16.90
N PHE A 126 -10.74 -10.39 17.95
CA PHE A 126 -10.29 -8.99 17.94
C PHE A 126 -9.17 -8.71 18.95
N ASP A 127 -8.21 -7.89 18.54
CA ASP A 127 -7.32 -7.18 19.43
C ASP A 127 -8.01 -5.88 19.87
N THR A 128 -8.43 -5.84 21.12
CA THR A 128 -9.12 -4.69 21.74
C THR A 128 -8.20 -3.94 22.69
N SER A 129 -6.91 -4.25 22.72
CA SER A 129 -5.98 -3.75 23.75
C SER A 129 -5.74 -2.25 23.74
N ASP A 130 -6.08 -1.58 22.63
CA ASP A 130 -5.94 -0.13 22.45
C ASP A 130 -7.26 0.64 22.74
N TYR A 131 -8.33 -0.04 23.15
CA TYR A 131 -9.53 0.65 23.64
C TYR A 131 -9.29 1.25 25.02
N ASP A 132 -9.92 2.40 25.29
CA ASP A 132 -9.94 2.99 26.63
C ASP A 132 -10.73 2.10 27.60
N ILE A 133 -10.30 1.99 28.86
CA ILE A 133 -10.97 1.16 29.87
C ILE A 133 -12.43 1.57 30.06
N ASP A 134 -12.71 2.87 30.00
CA ASP A 134 -14.02 3.47 30.22
C ASP A 134 -14.74 3.83 28.89
N ASN A 135 -14.44 3.12 27.80
CA ASN A 135 -15.11 3.37 26.52
C ASN A 135 -16.63 3.15 26.60
N ILE A 136 -17.38 3.90 25.80
CA ILE A 136 -18.86 3.88 25.78
C ILE A 136 -19.48 2.52 25.43
N TYR A 137 -18.73 1.61 24.81
CA TYR A 137 -19.19 0.27 24.43
C TYR A 137 -18.92 -0.77 25.54
N GLY A 138 -18.16 -0.40 26.58
CA GLY A 138 -17.71 -1.30 27.65
C GLY A 138 -16.89 -2.47 27.13
N ILE A 139 -16.11 -2.28 26.06
CA ILE A 139 -15.17 -3.27 25.52
C ILE A 139 -13.94 -3.32 26.42
N GLN A 140 -13.58 -4.51 26.91
CA GLN A 140 -12.41 -4.67 27.78
C GLN A 140 -11.11 -4.74 26.96
N PRO A 141 -10.03 -4.04 27.36
CA PRO A 141 -8.76 -4.11 26.64
C PRO A 141 -8.10 -5.49 26.77
N LYS A 142 -7.95 -6.23 25.66
CA LYS A 142 -7.38 -7.59 25.64
C LYS A 142 -6.60 -7.88 24.35
N ASN A 143 -5.83 -8.98 24.38
CA ASN A 143 -5.16 -9.59 23.22
C ASN A 143 -4.08 -8.76 22.51
N LYS A 144 -3.36 -7.93 23.29
CA LYS A 144 -2.33 -7.02 22.77
C LYS A 144 -1.31 -7.70 21.87
N LYS A 145 -1.34 -7.34 20.58
CA LYS A 145 -0.42 -7.80 19.53
C LYS A 145 -0.43 -9.33 19.35
N GLN A 146 -1.56 -9.97 19.63
CA GLN A 146 -1.72 -11.40 19.36
C GLN A 146 -1.86 -11.62 17.84
N PRO A 147 -1.02 -12.48 17.23
CA PRO A 147 -1.10 -12.74 15.79
C PRO A 147 -2.45 -13.30 15.36
N GLY A 148 -2.93 -12.88 14.19
CA GLY A 148 -4.15 -13.39 13.56
C GLY A 148 -5.45 -12.73 14.00
N LEU A 149 -5.41 -11.84 15.00
CA LEU A 149 -6.59 -11.08 15.43
C LEU A 149 -6.72 -9.78 14.63
N MET A 150 -7.97 -9.41 14.34
CA MET A 150 -8.28 -8.13 13.70
C MET A 150 -8.30 -7.02 14.74
N LYS A 151 -7.88 -5.83 14.35
CA LYS A 151 -7.91 -4.66 15.23
C LYS A 151 -8.85 -3.62 14.64
N ASP A 152 -9.63 -2.97 15.50
CA ASP A 152 -10.24 -1.69 15.14
C ASP A 152 -9.19 -0.58 15.21
N GLU A 153 -8.81 -0.06 14.04
CA GLU A 153 -7.76 0.97 13.91
C GLU A 153 -8.19 2.32 14.51
N ASN A 154 -9.50 2.57 14.67
CA ASN A 154 -10.02 3.82 15.21
C ASN A 154 -10.40 3.72 16.70
N ASN A 155 -10.17 2.58 17.37
CA ASN A 155 -10.40 2.39 18.81
C ASN A 155 -11.79 2.86 19.30
N GLY A 156 -12.86 2.49 18.59
CA GLY A 156 -14.23 2.86 18.94
C GLY A 156 -14.74 4.17 18.32
N LYS A 157 -13.88 4.92 17.64
CA LYS A 157 -14.24 6.17 16.97
C LYS A 157 -14.87 5.89 15.60
N ILE A 158 -16.08 6.41 15.38
CA ILE A 158 -16.88 6.09 14.21
C ILE A 158 -16.33 6.80 12.96
N MET A 159 -16.16 6.06 11.87
CA MET A 159 -15.88 6.63 10.55
C MET A 159 -17.19 7.17 9.95
N LEU A 160 -17.30 8.49 9.83
CA LEU A 160 -18.52 9.15 9.37
C LEU A 160 -18.66 9.13 7.84
N GLU A 161 -17.56 9.34 7.14
CA GLU A 161 -17.56 9.43 5.68
C GLU A 161 -16.28 8.82 5.11
N PHE A 162 -16.39 8.14 3.97
CA PHE A 162 -15.28 7.52 3.25
C PHE A 162 -15.37 7.82 1.75
N VAL A 163 -14.24 8.16 1.14
CA VAL A 163 -14.09 8.31 -0.31
C VAL A 163 -12.86 7.54 -0.77
N GLY A 164 -13.09 6.49 -1.57
CA GLY A 164 -12.03 5.73 -2.23
C GLY A 164 -11.97 6.08 -3.71
N LEU A 165 -10.80 6.49 -4.21
CA LEU A 165 -10.59 6.78 -5.64
C LEU A 165 -9.92 5.60 -6.37
N ARG A 166 -8.89 5.04 -5.75
CA ARG A 166 -8.17 3.84 -6.23
C ARG A 166 -7.34 3.23 -5.11
N SER A 167 -6.69 2.10 -5.38
CA SER A 167 -5.72 1.49 -4.45
C SER A 167 -4.73 2.54 -3.91
N LYS A 168 -4.65 2.65 -2.57
CA LYS A 168 -3.77 3.57 -1.83
C LYS A 168 -4.02 5.07 -2.11
N MET A 169 -5.23 5.41 -2.57
CA MET A 169 -5.70 6.78 -2.73
C MET A 169 -7.15 6.90 -2.24
N TYR A 170 -7.30 7.40 -1.03
CA TYR A 170 -8.58 7.48 -0.33
C TYR A 170 -8.53 8.51 0.79
N SER A 171 -9.69 8.87 1.30
CA SER A 171 -9.85 9.82 2.39
C SER A 171 -11.03 9.42 3.26
N TYR A 172 -10.98 9.68 4.55
CA TYR A 172 -12.10 9.45 5.45
C TYR A 172 -12.09 10.41 6.65
N ILE A 173 -13.27 10.58 7.23
CA ILE A 173 -13.50 11.41 8.41
C ILE A 173 -13.89 10.50 9.57
N VAL A 174 -13.25 10.71 10.71
CA VAL A 174 -13.54 10.01 11.98
C VAL A 174 -14.09 11.01 12.98
N ASP A 175 -15.10 10.59 13.74
CA ASP A 175 -15.67 11.35 14.86
C ASP A 175 -14.79 11.16 16.11
N ASP A 176 -14.06 12.20 16.49
CA ASP A 176 -13.00 12.14 17.51
C ASP A 176 -13.30 13.17 18.61
N ASP A 177 -14.18 12.81 19.57
CA ASP A 177 -14.67 13.46 20.82
C ASP A 177 -14.80 15.00 20.90
N SER A 178 -13.85 15.74 20.34
CA SER A 178 -13.75 17.19 20.29
C SER A 178 -13.65 17.75 18.87
N SER A 179 -13.41 16.92 17.84
CA SER A 179 -13.30 17.37 16.44
C SER A 179 -13.49 16.25 15.42
N LYS A 180 -13.70 16.63 14.16
CA LYS A 180 -13.66 15.69 13.03
C LYS A 180 -12.22 15.50 12.57
N LYS A 181 -11.69 14.29 12.69
CA LYS A 181 -10.34 13.95 12.23
C LYS A 181 -10.37 13.52 10.77
N LEU A 182 -9.67 14.27 9.91
CA LEU A 182 -9.55 13.97 8.48
C LEU A 182 -8.28 13.18 8.18
N ILE A 183 -8.43 11.99 7.61
CA ILE A 183 -7.33 11.16 7.13
C ILE A 183 -7.27 11.23 5.61
N LYS A 184 -6.10 11.59 5.05
CA LYS A 184 -5.86 11.71 3.60
C LYS A 184 -4.75 10.77 3.16
N LYS A 185 -5.00 9.98 2.10
CA LYS A 185 -4.02 9.06 1.50
C LYS A 185 -3.95 9.29 0.00
N SER A 186 -2.74 9.50 -0.50
CA SER A 186 -2.43 9.55 -1.93
C SER A 186 -1.02 9.01 -2.16
N LYS A 187 -0.91 7.73 -2.52
CA LYS A 187 0.37 7.07 -2.78
C LYS A 187 1.14 7.77 -3.90
N GLY A 188 2.42 8.05 -3.64
CA GLY A 188 3.31 8.73 -4.59
C GLY A 188 3.29 10.26 -4.49
N SER A 189 2.43 10.82 -3.63
CA SER A 189 2.36 12.24 -3.34
C SER A 189 3.01 12.55 -1.98
N LYS A 190 3.65 13.70 -1.84
CA LYS A 190 4.22 14.14 -0.56
C LYS A 190 3.14 14.60 0.41
N LYS A 191 3.38 14.41 1.71
CA LYS A 191 2.49 14.88 2.78
C LYS A 191 2.23 16.39 2.69
N SER A 192 3.24 17.19 2.32
CA SER A 192 3.11 18.63 2.11
C SER A 192 2.11 18.99 1.01
N SER A 193 2.13 18.25 -0.10
CA SER A 193 1.25 18.48 -1.26
C SER A 193 -0.18 18.01 -0.98
N ILE A 194 -0.35 16.99 -0.13
CA ILE A 194 -1.67 16.53 0.33
C ILE A 194 -2.26 17.49 1.38
N LYS A 195 -1.45 18.35 2.02
CA LYS A 195 -1.92 19.23 3.10
C LYS A 195 -3.01 20.20 2.62
N SER A 196 -2.87 20.76 1.42
CA SER A 196 -3.83 21.68 0.79
C SER A 196 -5.09 20.99 0.28
N ILE A 197 -5.06 19.68 0.06
CA ILE A 197 -6.22 18.91 -0.43
C ILE A 197 -7.23 18.73 0.70
N THR A 198 -8.49 19.05 0.43
CA THR A 198 -9.62 18.91 1.35
C THR A 198 -10.35 17.58 1.14
N PHE A 199 -11.28 17.22 2.04
CA PHE A 199 -12.13 16.04 1.82
C PHE A 199 -13.06 16.23 0.60
N ASP A 200 -13.56 17.45 0.41
CA ASP A 200 -14.41 17.81 -0.71
C ASP A 200 -13.69 17.67 -2.06
N ASP A 201 -12.38 17.93 -2.12
CA ASP A 201 -11.59 17.68 -3.33
C ASP A 201 -11.59 16.19 -3.72
N TYR A 202 -11.62 15.25 -2.76
CA TYR A 202 -11.80 13.83 -3.07
C TYR A 202 -13.19 13.55 -3.64
N LYS A 203 -14.25 14.18 -3.12
CA LYS A 203 -15.61 14.05 -3.64
C LYS A 203 -15.72 14.62 -5.06
N LYS A 204 -15.22 15.83 -5.30
CA LYS A 204 -15.13 16.45 -6.63
C LYS A 204 -14.31 15.60 -7.60
N CYS A 205 -13.23 14.99 -7.12
CA CYS A 205 -12.46 14.06 -7.92
C CYS A 205 -13.33 12.86 -8.34
N LEU A 206 -14.06 12.25 -7.41
CA LEU A 206 -14.91 11.09 -7.65
C LEU A 206 -16.09 11.40 -8.58
N PHE A 207 -16.88 12.43 -8.25
CA PHE A 207 -18.14 12.74 -8.92
C PHE A 207 -17.96 13.59 -10.18
N ASP A 208 -17.11 14.61 -10.13
CA ASP A 208 -16.89 15.53 -11.25
C ASP A 208 -15.75 15.05 -12.18
N LYS A 209 -15.13 13.90 -11.86
CA LYS A 209 -13.97 13.34 -12.58
C LYS A 209 -12.82 14.35 -12.70
N LYS A 210 -12.68 15.22 -11.71
CA LYS A 210 -11.67 16.29 -11.70
C LYS A 210 -10.30 15.76 -11.25
N ILE A 211 -9.25 16.12 -12.00
CA ILE A 211 -7.86 15.85 -11.59
C ILE A 211 -7.38 17.00 -10.71
N PHE A 212 -6.70 16.68 -9.62
CA PHE A 212 -6.08 17.67 -8.74
C PHE A 212 -4.58 17.55 -8.78
N GLU A 213 -3.92 18.68 -9.03
CA GLU A 213 -2.47 18.79 -9.00
C GLU A 213 -2.02 19.66 -7.83
N ALA A 214 -0.82 19.39 -7.32
CA ALA A 214 -0.16 20.26 -6.38
C ALA A 214 1.34 20.30 -6.63
N ASP A 215 1.92 21.45 -6.31
CA ASP A 215 3.36 21.63 -6.32
C ASP A 215 4.01 20.74 -5.25
N GLN A 216 5.13 20.13 -5.62
CA GLN A 216 6.02 19.48 -4.68
C GLN A 216 7.47 19.91 -4.91
N ARG A 217 8.18 20.12 -3.81
CA ARG A 217 9.63 20.38 -3.81
C ARG A 217 10.35 19.10 -3.43
N LEU A 218 11.34 18.68 -4.21
CA LEU A 218 12.12 17.46 -4.01
C LEU A 218 13.60 17.79 -4.00
N ILE A 219 14.35 17.03 -3.22
CA ILE A 219 15.81 16.97 -3.35
C ILE A 219 16.10 15.82 -4.31
N LYS A 220 16.82 16.11 -5.39
CA LYS A 220 17.22 15.13 -6.39
C LYS A 220 18.75 15.14 -6.48
N SER A 221 19.33 13.94 -6.55
CA SER A 221 20.73 13.75 -6.88
C SER A 221 20.84 13.31 -8.34
N LYS A 222 21.66 13.99 -9.13
CA LYS A 222 22.06 13.55 -10.47
C LYS A 222 23.56 13.72 -10.60
N LYS A 223 24.28 12.64 -10.88
CA LYS A 223 25.76 12.60 -10.85
C LYS A 223 26.33 13.17 -9.54
N HIS A 224 25.75 12.75 -8.40
CA HIS A 224 26.00 13.22 -7.03
C HIS A 224 25.91 14.74 -6.77
N ASN A 225 25.52 15.53 -7.77
CA ASN A 225 25.10 16.91 -7.54
C ASN A 225 23.68 16.89 -6.99
N VAL A 226 23.55 17.36 -5.76
CA VAL A 226 22.29 17.47 -5.04
C VAL A 226 21.69 18.84 -5.31
N PHE A 227 20.48 18.87 -5.85
CA PHE A 227 19.76 20.11 -6.09
C PHE A 227 18.28 19.97 -5.74
N SER A 228 17.66 21.11 -5.47
CA SER A 228 16.23 21.19 -5.23
C SER A 228 15.48 21.41 -6.53
N ILE A 229 14.43 20.64 -6.76
CA ILE A 229 13.51 20.82 -7.89
C ILE A 229 12.11 21.12 -7.38
N LYS A 230 11.38 21.94 -8.15
CA LYS A 230 9.93 22.11 -8.03
C LYS A 230 9.28 21.37 -9.19
N GLN A 231 8.24 20.57 -8.93
CA GLN A 231 7.44 19.93 -9.98
C GLN A 231 5.96 19.98 -9.61
N SER A 232 5.09 20.19 -10.62
CA SER A 232 3.65 19.93 -10.47
C SER A 232 3.42 18.41 -10.50
N LYS A 233 2.51 17.92 -9.68
CA LYS A 233 2.19 16.50 -9.59
C LYS A 233 0.70 16.31 -9.39
N ILE A 234 0.13 15.39 -10.16
CA ILE A 234 -1.21 14.85 -9.93
C ILE A 234 -1.25 14.18 -8.55
N VAL A 235 -2.03 14.76 -7.65
CA VAL A 235 -2.25 14.28 -6.27
C VAL A 235 -3.51 13.44 -6.19
N LEU A 236 -4.58 13.82 -6.89
CA LEU A 236 -5.81 13.03 -6.99
C LEU A 236 -6.16 12.79 -8.46
N SER A 237 -6.63 11.58 -8.74
CA SER A 237 -7.09 11.18 -10.06
C SER A 237 -8.30 10.27 -9.92
N PRO A 238 -9.35 10.46 -10.74
CA PRO A 238 -10.54 9.60 -10.71
C PRO A 238 -10.32 8.25 -11.39
N TYR A 239 -9.20 8.09 -12.09
CA TYR A 239 -8.95 6.91 -12.92
C TYR A 239 -8.25 5.81 -12.10
N ASP A 240 -8.95 4.68 -11.94
CA ASP A 240 -8.40 3.43 -11.45
C ASP A 240 -8.13 2.50 -12.63
N ASP A 241 -6.86 2.19 -12.88
CA ASP A 241 -6.43 1.29 -13.96
C ASP A 241 -6.65 -0.19 -13.61
N LYS A 242 -6.96 -0.52 -12.35
CA LYS A 242 -7.08 -1.90 -11.87
C LYS A 242 -8.51 -2.41 -11.83
N ARG A 243 -9.50 -1.53 -11.94
CA ARG A 243 -10.92 -1.88 -11.80
C ARG A 243 -11.77 -1.16 -12.83
N MET A 244 -12.87 -1.80 -13.21
CA MET A 244 -13.90 -1.22 -14.06
C MET A 244 -14.91 -0.49 -13.19
N LEU A 245 -15.14 0.80 -13.43
CA LEU A 245 -16.20 1.56 -12.79
C LEU A 245 -17.54 1.27 -13.47
N SER A 246 -18.57 0.94 -12.69
CA SER A 246 -19.93 0.81 -13.20
C SER A 246 -20.45 2.17 -13.68
N PHE A 247 -21.19 2.19 -14.79
CA PHE A 247 -21.73 3.43 -15.35
C PHE A 247 -22.61 4.16 -14.33
N ASN A 248 -22.35 5.45 -14.10
CA ASN A 248 -23.05 6.30 -13.13
C ASN A 248 -23.12 5.75 -11.69
N SER A 249 -22.13 4.97 -11.29
CA SER A 249 -22.05 4.37 -9.95
C SER A 249 -20.64 4.51 -9.37
N THR A 250 -20.53 4.35 -8.05
CA THR A 250 -19.26 4.24 -7.32
C THR A 250 -18.80 2.78 -7.17
N GLU A 251 -19.61 1.82 -7.62
CA GLU A 251 -19.26 0.41 -7.62
C GLU A 251 -18.19 0.11 -8.67
N THR A 252 -17.22 -0.71 -8.28
CA THR A 252 -16.14 -1.13 -9.16
C THR A 252 -16.02 -2.64 -9.22
N ARG A 253 -15.75 -3.18 -10.41
CA ARG A 253 -15.57 -4.61 -10.65
C ARG A 253 -14.15 -4.90 -11.11
N PRO A 254 -13.59 -6.09 -10.82
CA PRO A 254 -12.32 -6.48 -11.39
C PRO A 254 -12.45 -6.65 -12.90
N TRP A 255 -11.36 -6.41 -13.63
CA TRP A 255 -11.29 -6.71 -15.06
C TRP A 255 -11.59 -8.20 -15.30
N GLY A 256 -12.39 -8.49 -16.33
CA GLY A 256 -12.80 -9.86 -16.66
C GLY A 256 -13.97 -10.41 -15.84
N TYR A 257 -14.56 -9.62 -14.94
CA TYR A 257 -15.78 -10.03 -14.23
C TYR A 257 -16.96 -10.16 -15.19
N GLN A 258 -17.37 -11.39 -15.47
CA GLN A 258 -18.60 -11.69 -16.21
C GLN A 258 -19.74 -11.91 -15.22
N TYR A 259 -20.91 -11.35 -15.51
CA TYR A 259 -22.10 -11.57 -14.70
C TYR A 259 -22.54 -13.02 -14.93
N GLN A 260 -22.28 -13.91 -13.99
CA GLN A 260 -23.00 -15.19 -13.95
C GLN A 260 -24.34 -14.92 -13.27
N PRO A 261 -25.48 -15.04 -13.98
CA PRO A 261 -26.77 -15.06 -13.30
C PRO A 261 -26.77 -16.24 -12.34
N PHE A 262 -27.13 -15.99 -11.08
CA PHE A 262 -27.33 -17.05 -10.09
C PHE A 262 -28.28 -18.11 -10.67
N GLY A 263 -27.78 -19.32 -10.94
CA GLY A 263 -28.60 -20.44 -11.41
C GLY A 263 -28.10 -21.22 -12.64
N ALA A 264 -26.89 -21.00 -13.14
CA ALA A 264 -26.26 -21.96 -14.05
C ALA A 264 -25.40 -22.94 -13.23
N VAL A 265 -25.97 -24.13 -12.99
CA VAL A 265 -25.24 -25.33 -12.53
C VAL A 265 -24.22 -25.75 -13.59
#